data_AF-A0A0M3KE34-F1
#
_entry.id   AF-A0A0M3KE34-F1
#
_cell.length_a   1.000
_cell.length_b   1.000
_cell.length_c   1.000
_cell.angle_alpha   90.00
_cell.angle_beta   90.00
_cell.angle_gamma   90.00
#
_symmetry.space_group_name_H-M   'P 1'
#
loop_
_entity.id
_entity.type
_entity.pdbx_description
1 polymer ?
#
loop_
_entity_poly.entity_id
_entity_poly.type
_entity_poly.pdbx_seq_one_letter_code
_entity_poly.pdbx_strand_id
1 'polypeptide(L)'
;LPSVQLCRFGYKDLDDVKKTVERVQDNGIPIDVAYADIDYMDRYKDFTLGDKWQAFGEYADELHRKGLHLNLIFDPAIQVDYPTFERALKMNASFIEWQNFDQVPRSIQQLYPLVKNTKIMLGLVWPDRHTAFPDFLDPQNATAEWWINEFKLFHKTVMLLNPDDSFFNLKSIPMPYEKFRFGVAFDGIWIDMNEPANFRTNEGSFGLNDVTDLQSLHCPLSGSDSEFDKPPFETANVYYFNYGSLSTKTICMLALSNRGTQRVYDTKNLYGLSEAIATRKAIHEATGRRGVIISRSSYPSLGHYAGHWLGDNSAHWADLRTSVIGVQEFNLFGIPYVGSDICGFIGATNEELCLRWQQLGAFHSFSRNHNDDTSPPQDPAQWPSVATATRIANLFRYHYLPYLYSLHFEASLYGGTVVRPIFFEFPSDPKTYELSFQFMWGSGMMIVPVLEQGVSTVSAYLPANATWYSVRSSDYDYDEAGIATGKLYWDDGESIIDDISTYNYSSWQLDFVVTDDRAALYITDSLKIPSLDIIDIIGYDYFPDLHKATMNGKAVSIDLSKSSYNILTKRLYIETDQFIKWPLRSKITLTWPHTSTRSSQCES
;
A
#
# COMPACT_ATOMS: atom_id res chain seq x y z
N LEU A 1 -6.84 -1.84 -7.10
CA LEU A 1 -5.47 -1.77 -6.53
C LEU A 1 -4.73 -0.64 -7.22
N PRO A 2 -4.31 0.42 -6.51
CA PRO A 2 -3.45 1.44 -7.09
C PRO A 2 -2.07 0.83 -7.44
N SER A 3 -1.52 1.19 -8.60
CA SER A 3 -0.25 0.63 -9.10
C SER A 3 0.94 1.44 -8.61
N VAL A 4 1.25 2.57 -9.26
CA VAL A 4 2.47 3.36 -9.03
C VAL A 4 2.16 4.63 -8.27
N GLN A 5 2.95 4.90 -7.23
CA GLN A 5 2.65 5.92 -6.23
C GLN A 5 3.88 6.78 -5.93
N LEU A 6 3.66 8.08 -5.68
CA LEU A 6 4.74 9.05 -5.48
C LEU A 6 4.51 9.90 -4.24
N CYS A 7 5.51 9.96 -3.37
CA CYS A 7 5.51 10.71 -2.13
C CYS A 7 6.90 11.30 -1.85
N ARG A 8 6.97 12.23 -0.91
CA ARG A 8 8.17 12.58 -0.13
C ARG A 8 7.73 13.30 1.13
N PHE A 9 8.53 13.19 2.17
CA PHE A 9 8.56 14.19 3.23
C PHE A 9 9.33 15.42 2.73
N GLY A 10 8.90 16.63 3.10
CA GLY A 10 9.55 17.88 2.75
C GLY A 10 9.14 18.48 1.41
N TYR A 11 7.91 18.25 0.93
CA TYR A 11 7.38 19.07 -0.16
C TYR A 11 7.25 20.53 0.32
N LYS A 12 7.83 21.47 -0.42
CA LYS A 12 7.93 22.88 0.04
C LYS A 12 6.57 23.58 0.12
N ASP A 13 5.69 23.23 -0.80
CA ASP A 13 4.34 23.75 -0.99
C ASP A 13 3.59 22.88 -2.01
N LEU A 14 2.32 23.23 -2.26
CA LEU A 14 1.48 22.55 -3.23
C LEU A 14 2.04 22.60 -4.67
N ASP A 15 2.77 23.67 -5.05
CA ASP A 15 3.35 23.78 -6.39
C ASP A 15 4.52 22.80 -6.57
N ASP A 16 5.26 22.48 -5.51
CA ASP A 16 6.32 21.46 -5.53
C ASP A 16 5.76 20.05 -5.80
N VAL A 17 4.61 19.72 -5.20
CA VAL A 17 3.89 18.47 -5.49
C VAL A 17 3.46 18.42 -6.96
N LYS A 18 2.79 19.48 -7.43
CA LYS A 18 2.32 19.60 -8.83
C LYS A 18 3.45 19.39 -9.83
N LYS A 19 4.55 20.13 -9.66
CA LYS A 19 5.73 20.04 -10.55
C LYS A 19 6.38 18.67 -10.51
N THR A 20 6.35 17.99 -9.36
CA THR A 20 6.93 16.65 -9.22
C THR A 20 6.08 15.61 -9.95
N VAL A 21 4.75 15.65 -9.80
CA VAL A 21 3.83 14.78 -10.55
C VAL A 21 3.91 15.05 -12.06
N GLU A 22 3.87 16.31 -12.48
CA GLU A 22 3.97 16.71 -13.89
C GLU A 22 5.29 16.24 -14.51
N ARG A 23 6.42 16.43 -13.83
CA ARG A 23 7.74 16.00 -14.33
C ARG A 23 7.80 14.48 -14.56
N VAL A 24 7.18 13.68 -13.70
CA VAL A 24 7.11 12.22 -13.89
C VAL A 24 6.23 11.86 -15.09
N GLN A 25 5.07 12.50 -15.24
CA GLN A 25 4.17 12.29 -16.37
C GLN A 25 4.81 12.71 -17.71
N ASP A 26 5.53 13.84 -17.75
CA ASP A 26 6.24 14.35 -18.92
C ASP A 26 7.32 13.40 -19.43
N ASN A 27 7.84 12.53 -18.55
CA ASN A 27 8.80 11.47 -18.91
C ASN A 27 8.12 10.16 -19.37
N GLY A 28 6.80 10.16 -19.53
CA GLY A 28 6.01 9.01 -19.97
C GLY A 28 5.98 7.86 -18.96
N ILE A 29 6.19 8.17 -17.67
CA ILE A 29 6.11 7.19 -16.58
C ILE A 29 4.66 7.19 -16.08
N PRO A 30 3.97 6.03 -16.07
CA PRO A 30 2.62 5.95 -15.54
C PRO A 30 2.63 6.13 -14.01
N ILE A 31 1.63 6.82 -13.49
CA ILE A 31 1.38 7.08 -12.07
C ILE A 31 -0.13 7.01 -11.84
N ASP A 32 -0.56 6.46 -10.71
CA ASP A 32 -1.97 6.47 -10.30
C ASP A 32 -2.23 7.34 -9.08
N VAL A 33 -1.25 7.46 -8.17
CA VAL A 33 -1.46 8.09 -6.86
C VAL A 33 -0.38 9.10 -6.53
N ALA A 34 -0.80 10.32 -6.22
CA ALA A 34 0.05 11.31 -5.56
C ALA A 34 -0.19 11.27 -4.04
N TYR A 35 0.86 11.53 -3.28
CA TYR A 35 0.81 11.68 -1.84
C TYR A 35 1.27 13.07 -1.41
N ALA A 36 0.79 13.50 -0.24
CA ALA A 36 1.44 14.53 0.56
C ALA A 36 1.68 13.99 1.97
N ASP A 37 2.91 14.18 2.45
CA ASP A 37 3.29 13.95 3.84
C ASP A 37 2.79 15.11 4.73
N ILE A 38 3.16 15.14 6.01
CA ILE A 38 2.68 16.08 7.04
C ILE A 38 2.90 17.55 6.68
N ASP A 39 3.70 17.86 5.65
CA ASP A 39 3.94 19.21 5.11
C ASP A 39 2.65 19.97 4.76
N TYR A 40 1.59 19.24 4.38
CA TYR A 40 0.31 19.86 4.01
C TYR A 40 -0.44 20.46 5.21
N MET A 41 -0.17 19.95 6.42
CA MET A 41 -0.88 20.29 7.62
C MET A 41 -0.44 21.67 8.16
N ASP A 42 -1.36 22.38 8.83
CA ASP A 42 -0.99 23.58 9.59
C ASP A 42 -0.17 23.14 10.80
N ARG A 43 1.15 23.36 10.74
CA ARG A 43 2.09 23.04 11.82
C ARG A 43 1.94 21.59 12.31
N TYR A 44 1.83 20.67 11.33
CA TYR A 44 1.73 19.22 11.53
C TYR A 44 0.52 18.74 12.34
N LYS A 45 -0.53 19.57 12.47
CA LYS A 45 -1.78 19.17 13.13
C LYS A 45 -2.69 18.45 12.15
N ASP A 46 -3.09 17.24 12.51
CA ASP A 46 -4.09 16.45 11.80
C ASP A 46 -5.38 17.24 11.45
N PHE A 47 -5.96 16.93 10.28
CA PHE A 47 -7.19 17.55 9.75
C PHE A 47 -7.12 19.08 9.56
N THR A 48 -5.94 19.61 9.26
CA THR A 48 -5.72 21.02 8.95
C THR A 48 -4.98 21.21 7.62
N LEU A 49 -4.97 22.45 7.11
CA LEU A 49 -4.20 22.83 5.92
C LEU A 49 -3.32 24.03 6.29
N GLY A 50 -2.03 23.93 6.02
CA GLY A 50 -1.10 25.05 6.17
C GLY A 50 -1.34 26.14 5.14
N ASP A 51 -0.80 27.34 5.38
CA ASP A 51 -1.03 28.53 4.53
C ASP A 51 -0.66 28.30 3.06
N LYS A 52 0.36 27.48 2.79
CA LYS A 52 0.84 27.14 1.43
C LYS A 52 0.04 26.02 0.74
N TRP A 53 -0.99 25.50 1.41
CA TRP A 53 -1.77 24.32 0.98
C TRP A 53 -3.28 24.59 0.92
N GLN A 54 -3.71 25.85 1.01
CA GLN A 54 -5.14 26.20 1.01
C GLN A 54 -5.88 25.76 -0.26
N ALA A 55 -5.18 25.62 -1.38
CA ALA A 55 -5.69 25.17 -2.67
C ALA A 55 -5.63 23.64 -2.86
N PHE A 56 -5.39 22.86 -1.79
CA PHE A 56 -5.16 21.43 -1.93
C PHE A 56 -6.40 20.65 -2.39
N GLY A 57 -7.60 21.07 -1.96
CA GLY A 57 -8.86 20.49 -2.45
C GLY A 57 -9.06 20.66 -3.96
N GLU A 58 -8.70 21.83 -4.51
CA GLU A 58 -8.78 22.10 -5.95
C GLU A 58 -7.79 21.25 -6.75
N TYR A 59 -6.64 20.92 -6.15
CA TYR A 59 -5.68 20.01 -6.75
C TYR A 59 -6.14 18.54 -6.68
N ALA A 60 -6.82 18.13 -5.61
CA ALA A 60 -7.47 16.82 -5.55
C ALA A 60 -8.47 16.66 -6.72
N ASP A 61 -9.33 17.66 -6.93
CA ASP A 61 -10.27 17.70 -8.07
C ASP A 61 -9.55 17.69 -9.44
N GLU A 62 -8.36 18.28 -9.52
CA GLU A 62 -7.52 18.22 -10.72
C GLU A 62 -6.97 16.81 -10.98
N LEU A 63 -6.45 16.15 -9.95
CA LEU A 63 -5.97 14.77 -10.02
C LEU A 63 -7.10 13.83 -10.47
N HIS A 64 -8.28 13.93 -9.87
CA HIS A 64 -9.45 13.11 -10.24
C HIS A 64 -9.88 13.32 -11.69
N ARG A 65 -9.87 14.56 -12.20
CA ARG A 65 -10.16 14.85 -13.62
C ARG A 65 -9.14 14.22 -14.58
N LYS A 66 -7.91 13.97 -14.12
CA LYS A 66 -6.87 13.26 -14.86
C LYS A 66 -6.92 11.73 -14.66
N GLY A 67 -7.86 11.21 -13.87
CA GLY A 67 -7.94 9.79 -13.51
C GLY A 67 -6.90 9.33 -12.48
N LEU A 68 -6.28 10.29 -11.77
CA LEU A 68 -5.35 10.04 -10.68
C LEU A 68 -6.07 10.11 -9.33
N HIS A 69 -5.40 9.62 -8.29
CA HIS A 69 -5.90 9.55 -6.92
C HIS A 69 -4.96 10.30 -5.97
N LEU A 70 -5.48 10.70 -4.81
CA LEU A 70 -4.74 11.38 -3.75
C LEU A 70 -4.81 10.60 -2.44
N ASN A 71 -3.65 10.22 -1.90
CA ASN A 71 -3.56 9.61 -0.57
C ASN A 71 -2.85 10.55 0.40
N LEU A 72 -3.33 10.64 1.64
CA LEU A 72 -2.79 11.58 2.64
C LEU A 72 -2.37 10.86 3.92
N ILE A 73 -1.30 11.35 4.54
CA ILE A 73 -0.86 10.92 5.86
C ILE A 73 -1.73 11.53 6.97
N PHE A 74 -1.93 10.77 8.05
CA PHE A 74 -2.54 11.18 9.31
C PHE A 74 -1.82 10.48 10.46
N ASP A 75 -1.63 11.20 11.57
CA ASP A 75 -0.93 10.70 12.76
C ASP A 75 -1.90 10.59 13.94
N PRO A 76 -1.86 9.52 14.74
CA PRO A 76 -2.82 9.35 15.83
C PRO A 76 -2.67 10.41 16.92
N ALA A 77 -1.49 11.02 17.09
CA ALA A 77 -1.22 11.93 18.18
C ALA A 77 -1.82 13.33 17.95
N ILE A 78 -2.83 13.69 18.74
CA ILE A 78 -3.60 14.92 18.56
C ILE A 78 -3.14 16.01 19.53
N GLN A 79 -2.70 17.16 19.01
CA GLN A 79 -2.38 18.33 19.82
C GLN A 79 -3.56 18.76 20.71
N VAL A 80 -3.34 19.07 21.99
CA VAL A 80 -4.44 19.17 22.96
C VAL A 80 -5.15 20.53 23.08
N ASP A 81 -4.86 21.49 22.20
CA ASP A 81 -5.36 22.86 22.30
C ASP A 81 -5.88 23.45 20.98
N TYR A 82 -6.44 22.61 20.11
CA TYR A 82 -7.07 23.04 18.86
C TYR A 82 -8.43 22.34 18.61
N PRO A 83 -9.23 22.80 17.62
CA PRO A 83 -10.62 22.40 17.47
C PRO A 83 -10.88 20.89 17.32
N THR A 84 -9.98 20.14 16.69
CA THR A 84 -10.12 18.67 16.55
C THR A 84 -10.13 17.97 17.90
N PHE A 85 -9.20 18.34 18.80
CA PHE A 85 -9.18 17.81 20.16
C PHE A 85 -10.39 18.25 20.98
N GLU A 86 -10.83 19.51 20.81
CA GLU A 86 -12.04 20.00 21.46
C GLU A 86 -13.30 19.20 21.03
N ARG A 87 -13.41 18.86 19.75
CA ARG A 87 -14.48 17.99 19.23
C ARG A 87 -14.40 16.58 19.79
N ALA A 88 -13.19 16.02 19.93
CA ALA A 88 -12.97 14.72 20.56
C ALA A 88 -13.56 14.69 21.98
N LEU A 89 -13.25 15.71 22.80
CA LEU A 89 -13.79 15.83 24.16
C LEU A 89 -15.32 16.01 24.17
N LYS A 90 -15.87 16.82 23.25
CA LYS A 90 -17.34 16.99 23.11
C LYS A 90 -18.05 15.69 22.73
N MET A 91 -17.39 14.84 21.95
CA MET A 91 -17.87 13.52 21.56
C MET A 91 -17.57 12.43 22.59
N ASN A 92 -16.98 12.78 23.74
CA ASN A 92 -16.61 11.83 24.78
C ASN A 92 -15.64 10.74 24.27
N ALA A 93 -14.79 11.08 23.28
CA ALA A 93 -13.70 10.22 22.85
C ALA A 93 -12.73 9.96 24.01
N SER A 94 -12.25 8.72 24.10
CA SER A 94 -11.28 8.27 25.08
C SER A 94 -9.86 8.51 24.56
N PHE A 95 -8.94 8.82 25.48
CA PHE A 95 -7.52 8.96 25.23
C PHE A 95 -6.75 8.11 26.23
N ILE A 96 -5.51 7.76 25.93
CA ILE A 96 -4.66 7.06 26.89
C ILE A 96 -4.47 7.92 28.14
N GLU A 97 -4.67 7.33 29.32
CA GLU A 97 -4.65 8.04 30.59
C GLU A 97 -3.61 7.51 31.57
N TRP A 98 -3.13 8.38 32.46
CA TRP A 98 -2.49 7.98 33.72
C TRP A 98 -3.47 7.16 34.58
N GLN A 99 -2.94 6.24 35.38
CA GLN A 99 -3.75 5.44 36.30
C GLN A 99 -4.38 6.35 37.36
N ASN A 100 -3.57 7.20 37.98
CA ASN A 100 -3.93 8.05 39.11
C ASN A 100 -3.57 9.53 38.86
N PHE A 101 -4.25 10.46 39.56
CA PHE A 101 -4.06 11.90 39.38
C PHE A 101 -2.75 12.46 39.94
N ASP A 102 -2.10 11.74 40.84
CA ASP A 102 -0.79 12.05 41.43
C ASP A 102 0.37 11.74 40.47
N GLN A 103 0.16 10.85 39.51
CA GLN A 103 1.10 10.55 38.43
C GLN A 103 1.10 11.60 37.31
N VAL A 104 0.04 12.41 37.21
CA VAL A 104 -0.11 13.42 36.14
C VAL A 104 0.92 14.54 36.33
N PRO A 105 1.79 14.83 35.34
CA PRO A 105 2.74 15.94 35.39
C PRO A 105 2.03 17.30 35.38
N ARG A 106 1.69 17.83 36.57
CA ARG A 106 0.86 19.05 36.70
C ARG A 106 1.50 20.29 36.06
N SER A 107 2.83 20.39 36.04
CA SER A 107 3.55 21.46 35.36
C SER A 107 3.25 21.54 33.86
N ILE A 108 3.03 20.40 33.22
CA ILE A 108 2.67 20.31 31.80
C ILE A 108 1.16 20.42 31.65
N GLN A 109 0.39 19.64 32.42
CA GLN A 109 -1.07 19.54 32.28
C GLN A 109 -1.76 20.91 32.44
N GLN A 110 -1.26 21.77 33.34
CA GLN A 110 -1.85 23.08 33.62
C GLN A 110 -1.63 24.10 32.49
N LEU A 111 -0.73 23.85 31.54
CA LEU A 111 -0.51 24.71 30.37
C LEU A 111 -1.71 24.69 29.40
N TYR A 112 -2.57 23.68 29.50
CA TYR A 112 -3.61 23.39 28.53
C TYR A 112 -4.99 23.35 29.18
N PRO A 113 -5.86 24.36 28.95
CA PRO A 113 -7.16 24.45 29.61
C PRO A 113 -8.08 23.24 29.40
N LEU A 114 -8.00 22.58 28.24
CA LEU A 114 -8.84 21.43 27.87
C LEU A 114 -8.48 20.14 28.63
N VAL A 115 -7.26 20.03 29.16
CA VAL A 115 -6.78 18.82 29.84
C VAL A 115 -6.31 19.06 31.28
N LYS A 116 -6.36 20.30 31.80
CA LYS A 116 -5.86 20.69 33.14
C LYS A 116 -6.32 19.80 34.30
N ASN A 117 -7.53 19.25 34.22
CA ASN A 117 -8.18 18.45 35.25
C ASN A 117 -8.45 17.01 34.82
N THR A 118 -7.75 16.51 33.80
CA THR A 118 -7.90 15.14 33.29
C THR A 118 -6.70 14.29 33.67
N LYS A 119 -6.81 12.98 33.44
CA LYS A 119 -5.68 12.04 33.51
C LYS A 119 -5.07 11.76 32.13
N ILE A 120 -5.50 12.47 31.09
CA ILE A 120 -5.02 12.25 29.71
C ILE A 120 -3.50 12.41 29.69
N MET A 121 -2.83 11.36 29.21
CA MET A 121 -1.38 11.32 29.07
C MET A 121 -0.95 12.21 27.91
N LEU A 122 0.03 13.07 28.18
CA LEU A 122 0.57 14.02 27.22
C LEU A 122 1.97 13.60 26.79
N GLY A 123 2.17 13.52 25.47
CA GLY A 123 3.45 13.25 24.83
C GLY A 123 3.84 14.33 23.84
N LEU A 124 4.78 14.01 22.97
CA LEU A 124 5.33 14.86 21.91
C LEU A 124 5.45 14.04 20.62
N VAL A 125 4.94 14.58 19.52
CA VAL A 125 5.14 14.05 18.16
C VAL A 125 5.39 15.26 17.23
N TRP A 126 4.89 15.28 16.00
CA TRP A 126 5.15 16.33 15.01
C TRP A 126 4.58 17.72 15.33
N PRO A 127 3.37 17.85 15.92
CA PRO A 127 2.84 19.17 16.28
C PRO A 127 3.72 19.91 17.28
N ASP A 128 3.61 21.23 17.28
CA ASP A 128 4.42 22.15 18.09
C ASP A 128 4.14 22.15 19.60
N ARG A 129 3.14 21.38 20.04
CA ARG A 129 2.70 21.36 21.44
C ARG A 129 2.34 19.93 21.82
N HIS A 130 2.17 19.72 23.13
CA HIS A 130 1.87 18.40 23.66
C HIS A 130 0.64 17.77 22.99
N THR A 131 0.77 16.49 22.71
CA THR A 131 -0.24 15.67 22.03
C THR A 131 -0.82 14.64 22.99
N ALA A 132 -2.08 14.27 22.78
CA ALA A 132 -2.74 13.15 23.42
C ALA A 132 -2.92 12.01 22.40
N PHE A 133 -2.96 10.78 22.89
CA PHE A 133 -3.08 9.58 22.06
C PHE A 133 -4.51 9.01 22.19
N PRO A 134 -5.33 9.02 21.12
CA PRO A 134 -6.67 8.43 21.14
C PRO A 134 -6.63 6.96 21.55
N ASP A 135 -7.63 6.54 22.31
CA ASP A 135 -7.79 5.15 22.76
C ASP A 135 -8.75 4.42 21.81
N PHE A 136 -8.20 3.87 20.72
CA PHE A 136 -8.99 3.13 19.72
C PHE A 136 -9.54 1.78 20.22
N LEU A 137 -9.20 1.37 21.45
CA LEU A 137 -9.83 0.25 22.13
C LEU A 137 -11.08 0.65 22.93
N ASP A 138 -11.50 1.91 22.86
CA ASP A 138 -12.70 2.41 23.53
C ASP A 138 -13.93 1.53 23.23
N PRO A 139 -14.48 0.83 24.24
CA PRO A 139 -15.58 -0.11 24.04
C PRO A 139 -16.91 0.59 23.81
N GLN A 140 -16.98 1.91 24.03
CA GLN A 140 -18.16 2.73 23.76
C GLN A 140 -18.17 3.27 22.32
N ASN A 141 -17.18 2.94 21.49
CA ASN A 141 -16.99 3.43 20.11
C ASN A 141 -16.86 4.96 19.96
N ALA A 142 -16.96 5.76 21.01
CA ALA A 142 -16.92 7.22 20.91
C ALA A 142 -15.62 7.74 20.26
N THR A 143 -14.49 7.09 20.56
CA THR A 143 -13.20 7.41 19.91
C THR A 143 -13.22 7.11 18.42
N ALA A 144 -13.73 5.93 18.02
CA ALA A 144 -13.85 5.58 16.61
C ALA A 144 -14.84 6.49 15.86
N GLU A 145 -15.98 6.82 16.46
CA GLU A 145 -16.98 7.73 15.88
C GLU A 145 -16.43 9.16 15.71
N TRP A 146 -15.66 9.65 16.68
CA TRP A 146 -14.96 10.92 16.55
C TRP A 146 -13.96 10.89 15.39
N TRP A 147 -13.12 9.85 15.31
CA TRP A 147 -12.16 9.67 14.23
C TRP A 147 -12.82 9.66 12.85
N ILE A 148 -13.90 8.89 12.70
CA ILE A 148 -14.73 8.84 11.48
C ILE A 148 -15.26 10.23 11.11
N ASN A 149 -15.75 11.00 12.09
CA ASN A 149 -16.31 12.33 11.85
C ASN A 149 -15.25 13.34 11.43
N GLU A 150 -14.02 13.27 11.96
CA GLU A 150 -12.93 14.15 11.53
C GLU A 150 -12.53 13.90 10.07
N PHE A 151 -12.43 12.63 9.66
CA PHE A 151 -12.20 12.29 8.25
C PHE A 151 -13.31 12.79 7.33
N LYS A 152 -14.58 12.61 7.71
CA LYS A 152 -15.72 13.12 6.93
C LYS A 152 -15.70 14.63 6.82
N LEU A 153 -15.33 15.33 7.89
CA LEU A 153 -15.23 16.79 7.92
C LEU A 153 -14.08 17.29 7.04
N PHE A 154 -12.93 16.61 7.06
CA PHE A 154 -11.77 16.98 6.25
C PHE A 154 -11.96 16.66 4.75
N HIS A 155 -12.63 15.54 4.45
CA HIS A 155 -12.92 15.11 3.08
C HIS A 155 -13.96 16.01 2.38
N LYS A 156 -15.00 16.44 3.09
CA LYS A 156 -16.14 17.16 2.48
C LYS A 156 -15.85 18.66 2.30
N THR A 157 -16.17 19.16 1.10
CA THR A 157 -16.39 20.58 0.85
C THR A 157 -17.62 21.06 1.62
N VAL A 158 -17.42 21.97 2.58
CA VAL A 158 -18.52 22.56 3.35
C VAL A 158 -18.99 23.83 2.66
N MET A 159 -20.25 23.83 2.17
CA MET A 159 -20.98 25.07 1.93
C MET A 159 -21.32 25.71 3.27
N LEU A 160 -20.68 26.83 3.61
CA LEU A 160 -21.02 27.61 4.82
C LEU A 160 -22.31 28.43 4.67
N LEU A 161 -23.37 27.87 4.07
CA LEU A 161 -24.61 28.60 3.74
C LEU A 161 -25.90 28.09 4.39
N ASN A 162 -25.86 27.17 5.36
CA ASN A 162 -27.08 26.82 6.11
C ASN A 162 -26.93 27.08 7.63
N PRO A 163 -27.48 28.20 8.15
CA PRO A 163 -27.53 28.48 9.59
C PRO A 163 -28.34 27.46 10.41
N ASP A 164 -29.09 26.59 9.74
CA ASP A 164 -30.01 25.60 10.32
C ASP A 164 -29.47 24.16 10.28
N ASP A 165 -28.23 23.93 9.81
CA ASP A 165 -27.60 22.61 9.89
C ASP A 165 -27.22 22.32 11.35
N SER A 166 -28.13 21.68 12.07
CA SER A 166 -28.09 21.45 13.51
C SER A 166 -26.94 20.53 13.96
N PHE A 167 -26.18 19.96 13.03
CA PHE A 167 -25.01 19.12 13.30
C PHE A 167 -23.75 19.90 13.67
N PHE A 168 -23.64 21.19 13.32
CA PHE A 168 -22.47 22.01 13.66
C PHE A 168 -22.90 23.37 14.22
N ASN A 169 -23.01 23.48 15.54
CA ASN A 169 -23.26 24.76 16.21
C ASN A 169 -21.99 25.63 16.20
N LEU A 170 -21.65 26.21 15.05
CA LEU A 170 -20.49 27.07 14.81
C LEU A 170 -20.74 28.56 15.18
N LYS A 171 -21.82 28.87 15.92
CA LYS A 171 -22.26 30.25 16.22
C LYS A 171 -21.29 31.10 17.07
N SER A 172 -20.16 30.56 17.53
CA SER A 172 -19.22 31.28 18.41
C SER A 172 -17.89 31.68 17.76
N ILE A 173 -17.71 31.50 16.45
CA ILE A 173 -16.47 31.93 15.75
C ILE A 173 -16.78 33.19 14.92
N PRO A 174 -16.27 34.38 15.27
CA PRO A 174 -16.43 35.55 14.44
C PRO A 174 -15.50 35.43 13.23
N MET A 175 -16.05 35.11 12.07
CA MET A 175 -15.32 35.11 10.79
C MET A 175 -16.09 35.96 9.76
N PRO A 176 -15.51 37.05 9.24
CA PRO A 176 -16.12 37.83 8.19
C PRO A 176 -15.86 37.20 6.82
N TYR A 177 -16.89 37.21 5.98
CA TYR A 177 -16.95 36.85 4.55
C TYR A 177 -17.09 35.36 4.17
N GLU A 178 -18.10 35.13 3.33
CA GLU A 178 -18.38 33.93 2.55
C GLU A 178 -17.10 33.40 1.86
N LYS A 179 -16.49 32.35 2.41
CA LYS A 179 -15.49 31.54 1.72
C LYS A 179 -15.90 30.08 1.79
N PHE A 180 -16.05 29.44 0.63
CA PHE A 180 -16.07 27.99 0.55
C PHE A 180 -14.78 27.46 1.16
N ARG A 181 -14.87 26.50 2.08
CA ARG A 181 -13.72 25.67 2.43
C ARG A 181 -13.88 24.40 1.60
N PHE A 182 -13.10 24.29 0.53
CA PHE A 182 -12.99 23.04 -0.21
C PHE A 182 -12.36 22.01 0.73
N GLY A 183 -13.05 20.91 0.97
CA GLY A 183 -12.47 19.76 1.63
C GLY A 183 -11.41 19.16 0.72
N VAL A 184 -10.60 18.25 1.24
CA VAL A 184 -9.62 17.53 0.42
C VAL A 184 -10.17 16.15 0.13
N ALA A 185 -10.68 15.95 -1.09
CA ALA A 185 -11.24 14.68 -1.52
C ALA A 185 -10.13 13.63 -1.73
N PHE A 186 -9.61 13.06 -0.65
CA PHE A 186 -8.63 11.98 -0.68
C PHE A 186 -9.29 10.62 -0.99
N ASP A 187 -8.55 9.72 -1.61
CA ASP A 187 -8.98 8.38 -2.01
C ASP A 187 -8.41 7.28 -1.11
N GLY A 188 -7.37 7.60 -0.34
CA GLY A 188 -6.67 6.69 0.55
C GLY A 188 -6.09 7.40 1.77
N ILE A 189 -5.89 6.62 2.83
CA ILE A 189 -5.40 7.09 4.12
C ILE A 189 -4.10 6.36 4.45
N TRP A 190 -3.06 7.10 4.78
CA TRP A 190 -1.83 6.59 5.34
C TRP A 190 -1.81 6.93 6.83
N ILE A 191 -1.97 5.92 7.70
CA ILE A 191 -1.84 6.08 9.15
C ILE A 191 -0.41 5.74 9.56
N ASP A 192 0.31 6.75 10.05
CA ASP A 192 1.71 6.62 10.47
C ASP A 192 1.88 6.90 11.97
N MET A 193 3.09 6.73 12.50
CA MET A 193 3.42 7.06 13.88
C MET A 193 2.60 6.28 14.92
N ASN A 194 2.05 5.14 14.53
CA ASN A 194 1.01 4.42 15.26
C ASN A 194 1.48 3.16 16.01
N GLU A 195 2.75 3.12 16.41
CA GLU A 195 3.26 2.11 17.34
C GLU A 195 2.59 2.09 18.73
N PRO A 196 2.12 3.20 19.34
CA PRO A 196 2.23 4.63 18.99
C PRO A 196 3.62 5.21 19.29
N ALA A 197 4.16 5.98 18.35
CA ALA A 197 5.44 6.65 18.50
C ALA A 197 5.31 7.87 19.43
N ASN A 198 6.30 8.07 20.30
CA ASN A 198 6.41 9.26 21.11
C ASN A 198 7.87 9.74 21.13
N PHE A 199 8.06 11.03 20.91
CA PHE A 199 9.40 11.61 20.93
C PHE A 199 9.90 11.75 22.35
N ARG A 200 11.16 11.32 22.54
CA ARG A 200 11.99 11.69 23.70
C ARG A 200 11.46 11.19 25.06
N THR A 201 10.68 10.11 25.12
CA THR A 201 10.22 9.54 26.40
C THR A 201 11.39 9.28 27.35
N ASN A 202 11.31 9.80 28.57
CA ASN A 202 12.35 9.74 29.61
C ASN A 202 13.68 10.45 29.24
N GLU A 203 13.68 11.30 28.23
CA GLU A 203 14.80 12.18 27.88
C GLU A 203 14.53 13.62 28.38
N GLY A 204 15.47 14.55 28.16
CA GLY A 204 15.30 15.96 28.55
C GLY A 204 14.29 16.74 27.71
N SER A 205 14.26 18.06 27.93
CA SER A 205 13.53 18.99 27.07
C SER A 205 14.05 18.95 25.64
N PHE A 206 13.13 19.09 24.68
CA PHE A 206 13.45 19.04 23.26
C PHE A 206 12.84 20.24 22.52
N GLY A 207 13.52 20.68 21.46
CA GLY A 207 12.98 21.68 20.55
C GLY A 207 12.25 20.98 19.41
N LEU A 208 11.00 21.36 19.15
CA LEU A 208 10.23 20.93 17.99
C LEU A 208 9.89 22.17 17.16
N ASN A 209 10.33 22.15 15.91
CA ASN A 209 10.20 23.27 14.97
C ASN A 209 10.73 24.57 15.59
N ASP A 210 9.90 25.61 15.69
CA ASP A 210 10.26 26.92 16.26
C ASP A 210 10.11 26.98 17.79
N VAL A 211 9.61 25.92 18.44
CA VAL A 211 9.43 25.88 19.89
C VAL A 211 10.66 25.27 20.55
N THR A 212 11.38 26.09 21.30
CA THR A 212 12.53 25.66 22.10
C THR A 212 12.08 25.43 23.54
N ASP A 213 12.15 24.20 24.06
CA ASP A 213 11.85 23.80 25.45
C ASP A 213 10.46 23.16 25.71
N LEU A 214 10.12 22.11 24.95
CA LEU A 214 9.01 21.21 25.30
C LEU A 214 9.51 20.09 26.21
N GLN A 215 8.88 19.94 27.37
CA GLN A 215 9.19 18.86 28.31
C GLN A 215 8.65 17.53 27.79
N SER A 216 9.49 16.52 27.68
CA SER A 216 9.09 15.19 27.24
C SER A 216 8.27 14.43 28.29
N LEU A 217 7.55 13.40 27.83
CA LEU A 217 6.88 12.43 28.71
C LEU A 217 7.92 11.70 29.59
N HIS A 218 7.67 11.62 30.90
CA HIS A 218 8.53 10.92 31.85
C HIS A 218 7.77 9.78 32.54
N CYS A 219 8.13 8.54 32.21
CA CYS A 219 7.55 7.34 32.82
C CYS A 219 8.34 6.93 34.09
N PRO A 220 7.69 6.38 35.13
CA PRO A 220 8.36 5.87 36.33
C PRO A 220 9.34 4.72 36.00
N LEU A 221 10.63 4.90 36.31
CA LEU A 221 11.68 3.88 36.11
C LEU A 221 12.26 3.32 37.41
N SER A 222 11.64 3.65 38.54
CA SER A 222 11.93 3.14 39.88
C SER A 222 10.66 3.11 40.72
N GLY A 223 10.62 2.27 41.76
CA GLY A 223 9.45 2.12 42.64
C GLY A 223 8.44 1.11 42.10
N SER A 224 7.28 0.99 42.76
CA SER A 224 6.23 0.03 42.36
C SER A 224 5.76 0.24 40.93
N ASP A 225 5.56 1.50 40.53
CA ASP A 225 4.97 1.86 39.25
C ASP A 225 5.90 1.55 38.05
N SER A 226 7.18 1.27 38.32
CA SER A 226 8.16 0.94 37.30
C SER A 226 8.09 -0.51 36.81
N GLU A 227 7.32 -1.39 37.47
CA GLU A 227 7.23 -2.81 37.09
C GLU A 227 6.73 -3.03 35.66
N PHE A 228 5.99 -2.08 35.08
CA PHE A 228 5.47 -2.17 33.71
C PHE A 228 6.50 -1.69 32.67
N ASP A 229 7.30 -0.68 33.00
CA ASP A 229 8.32 -0.15 32.09
C ASP A 229 9.67 -0.88 32.21
N LYS A 230 9.91 -1.50 33.37
CA LYS A 230 11.05 -2.37 33.71
C LYS A 230 10.54 -3.69 34.30
N PRO A 231 9.96 -4.57 33.46
CA PRO A 231 9.47 -5.85 33.92
C PRO A 231 10.60 -6.75 34.43
N PRO A 232 10.29 -7.79 35.24
CA PRO A 232 11.30 -8.74 35.72
C PRO A 232 12.09 -9.42 34.60
N PHE A 233 11.52 -9.49 33.39
CA PHE A 233 12.20 -9.96 32.18
C PHE A 233 11.99 -8.95 31.05
N GLU A 234 13.04 -8.18 30.77
CA GLU A 234 13.06 -7.21 29.68
C GLU A 234 13.24 -7.91 28.33
N THR A 235 12.48 -7.48 27.32
CA THR A 235 12.64 -7.98 25.95
C THR A 235 13.92 -7.44 25.32
N ALA A 236 14.37 -8.07 24.22
CA ALA A 236 15.55 -7.64 23.49
C ALA A 236 15.53 -6.15 23.07
N ASN A 237 14.34 -5.57 22.91
CA ASN A 237 14.15 -4.17 22.52
C ASN A 237 14.82 -3.18 23.50
N VAL A 238 14.85 -3.49 24.79
CA VAL A 238 15.48 -2.63 25.81
C VAL A 238 16.98 -2.45 25.56
N TYR A 239 17.64 -3.46 25.00
CA TYR A 239 19.08 -3.44 24.72
C TYR A 239 19.42 -2.72 23.41
N TYR A 240 18.48 -2.63 22.47
CA TYR A 240 18.68 -1.97 21.18
C TYR A 240 19.01 -0.48 21.34
N PHE A 241 18.48 0.16 22.38
CA PHE A 241 18.68 1.57 22.68
C PHE A 241 19.72 1.82 23.80
N ASN A 242 20.73 0.96 23.95
CA ASN A 242 21.78 1.09 24.97
C ASN A 242 21.22 1.20 26.42
N TYR A 243 20.40 0.22 26.83
CA TYR A 243 19.73 0.12 28.15
C TYR A 243 18.56 1.11 28.35
N GLY A 244 17.53 0.99 27.52
CA GLY A 244 16.28 1.74 27.65
C GLY A 244 15.28 1.14 28.66
N SER A 245 14.00 1.45 28.46
CA SER A 245 12.82 0.84 29.08
C SER A 245 11.81 0.43 28.00
N LEU A 246 10.72 -0.26 28.35
CA LEU A 246 9.66 -0.55 27.39
C LEU A 246 8.98 0.72 26.82
N SER A 247 8.98 1.83 27.58
CA SER A 247 8.52 3.16 27.15
C SER A 247 9.47 3.89 26.19
N THR A 248 10.63 3.33 25.86
CA THR A 248 11.59 3.98 24.95
C THR A 248 10.93 4.28 23.60
N LYS A 249 10.91 5.56 23.22
CA LYS A 249 10.27 6.08 21.99
C LYS A 249 8.76 5.81 21.87
N THR A 250 8.08 5.52 22.98
CA THR A 250 6.62 5.31 23.03
C THR A 250 6.06 5.84 24.36
N ILE A 251 4.81 5.56 24.67
CA ILE A 251 4.11 6.04 25.87
C ILE A 251 4.39 5.13 27.09
N CYS A 252 3.97 5.54 28.30
CA CYS A 252 4.26 4.76 29.51
C CYS A 252 3.45 3.47 29.57
N MET A 253 4.09 2.36 29.95
CA MET A 253 3.41 1.06 29.99
C MET A 253 2.37 0.94 31.11
N LEU A 254 2.53 1.71 32.21
CA LEU A 254 1.52 1.80 33.27
C LEU A 254 0.24 2.56 32.88
N ALA A 255 0.27 3.27 31.75
CA ALA A 255 -0.88 4.03 31.27
C ALA A 255 -2.06 3.08 31.00
N LEU A 256 -3.26 3.64 30.94
CA LEU A 256 -4.47 2.88 30.75
C LEU A 256 -5.13 3.17 29.39
N SER A 257 -5.57 2.11 28.73
CA SER A 257 -6.40 2.10 27.53
C SER A 257 -7.77 1.46 27.84
N ASN A 258 -8.63 1.31 26.82
CA ASN A 258 -9.96 0.72 26.96
C ASN A 258 -10.77 1.40 28.08
N ARG A 259 -10.80 2.74 28.08
CA ARG A 259 -11.41 3.59 29.14
C ARG A 259 -10.93 3.25 30.56
N GLY A 260 -9.62 3.13 30.76
CA GLY A 260 -9.07 2.95 32.09
C GLY A 260 -9.14 1.51 32.62
N THR A 261 -9.50 0.53 31.79
CA THR A 261 -9.71 -0.86 32.25
C THR A 261 -8.57 -1.81 31.88
N GLN A 262 -7.74 -1.45 30.91
CA GLN A 262 -6.57 -2.23 30.50
C GLN A 262 -5.32 -1.38 30.58
N ARG A 263 -4.16 -2.00 30.83
CA ARG A 263 -2.88 -1.31 30.79
C ARG A 263 -2.33 -1.31 29.37
N VAL A 264 -1.67 -0.22 29.01
CA VAL A 264 -0.90 -0.14 27.76
C VAL A 264 0.16 -1.22 27.69
N TYR A 265 0.73 -1.65 28.82
CA TYR A 265 1.61 -2.84 28.88
C TYR A 265 1.05 -4.06 28.13
N ASP A 266 -0.25 -4.31 28.25
CA ASP A 266 -0.92 -5.47 27.63
C ASP A 266 -1.45 -5.16 26.22
N THR A 267 -1.68 -3.89 25.89
CA THR A 267 -2.41 -3.48 24.68
C THR A 267 -1.59 -2.70 23.66
N LYS A 268 -0.35 -2.29 23.98
CA LYS A 268 0.47 -1.39 23.14
C LYS A 268 0.64 -1.90 21.70
N ASN A 269 0.89 -3.19 21.53
CA ASN A 269 1.07 -3.79 20.20
C ASN A 269 -0.25 -3.92 19.40
N LEU A 270 -1.40 -3.62 20.00
CA LEU A 270 -2.69 -3.58 19.32
C LEU A 270 -3.06 -2.18 18.80
N TYR A 271 -2.28 -1.14 19.13
CA TYR A 271 -2.64 0.26 18.85
C TYR A 271 -2.86 0.54 17.36
N GLY A 272 -1.88 0.22 16.51
CA GLY A 272 -2.01 0.41 15.07
C GLY A 272 -3.11 -0.45 14.43
N LEU A 273 -3.35 -1.67 14.96
CA LEU A 273 -4.46 -2.51 14.49
C LEU A 273 -5.82 -1.88 14.85
N SER A 274 -6.00 -1.40 16.08
CA SER A 274 -7.27 -0.80 16.50
C SER A 274 -7.55 0.53 15.78
N GLU A 275 -6.51 1.32 15.51
CA GLU A 275 -6.61 2.50 14.63
C GLU A 275 -6.98 2.11 13.20
N ALA A 276 -6.34 1.10 12.61
CA ALA A 276 -6.66 0.65 11.24
C ALA A 276 -8.12 0.19 11.11
N ILE A 277 -8.66 -0.48 12.14
CA ILE A 277 -10.07 -0.88 12.20
C ILE A 277 -11.00 0.34 12.19
N ALA A 278 -10.69 1.37 12.99
CA ALA A 278 -11.46 2.61 13.00
C ALA A 278 -11.35 3.37 11.66
N THR A 279 -10.14 3.43 11.11
CA THR A 279 -9.82 4.11 9.85
C THR A 279 -10.50 3.46 8.65
N ARG A 280 -10.66 2.13 8.63
CA ARG A 280 -11.44 1.43 7.58
C ARG A 280 -12.90 1.88 7.53
N LYS A 281 -13.51 2.11 8.69
CA LYS A 281 -14.87 2.69 8.73
C LYS A 281 -14.85 4.14 8.26
N ALA A 282 -13.84 4.90 8.67
CA ALA A 282 -13.70 6.31 8.31
C ALA A 282 -13.58 6.53 6.81
N ILE A 283 -12.72 5.78 6.11
CA ILE A 283 -12.56 5.90 4.65
C ILE A 283 -13.84 5.51 3.90
N HIS A 284 -14.51 4.44 4.33
CA HIS A 284 -15.79 4.02 3.74
C HIS A 284 -16.85 5.12 3.89
N GLU A 285 -16.98 5.73 5.07
CA GLU A 285 -17.98 6.77 5.31
C GLU A 285 -17.64 8.13 4.69
N ALA A 286 -16.35 8.45 4.57
CA ALA A 286 -15.89 9.70 3.98
C ALA A 286 -16.04 9.69 2.45
N THR A 287 -15.66 8.58 1.81
CA THR A 287 -15.54 8.46 0.35
C THR A 287 -16.72 7.73 -0.31
N GLY A 288 -17.41 6.86 0.43
CA GLY A 288 -18.40 5.93 -0.14
C GLY A 288 -17.77 4.80 -0.98
N ARG A 289 -16.45 4.63 -0.93
CA ARG A 289 -15.66 3.66 -1.70
C ARG A 289 -14.80 2.80 -0.79
N ARG A 290 -14.29 1.69 -1.33
CA ARG A 290 -13.37 0.75 -0.65
C ARG A 290 -12.12 1.47 -0.15
N GLY A 291 -11.58 2.36 -0.97
CA GLY A 291 -10.36 3.11 -0.70
C GLY A 291 -9.15 2.21 -0.44
N VAL A 292 -8.08 2.80 0.10
CA VAL A 292 -6.89 2.07 0.56
C VAL A 292 -6.38 2.65 1.87
N ILE A 293 -5.92 1.78 2.77
CA ILE A 293 -5.28 2.17 4.02
C ILE A 293 -3.89 1.57 4.06
N ILE A 294 -2.89 2.37 4.43
CA ILE A 294 -1.51 1.96 4.63
C ILE A 294 -1.15 2.26 6.09
N SER A 295 -0.70 1.26 6.86
CA SER A 295 -0.38 1.38 8.29
C SER A 295 1.07 0.98 8.59
N ARG A 296 1.75 1.72 9.48
CA ARG A 296 3.11 1.38 9.92
C ARG A 296 3.07 0.22 10.90
N SER A 297 2.52 0.45 12.08
CA SER A 297 2.39 -0.56 13.10
C SER A 297 1.40 -1.64 12.64
N SER A 298 1.76 -2.89 12.93
CA SER A 298 0.97 -4.06 12.55
C SER A 298 0.91 -5.10 13.67
N TYR A 299 -0.17 -5.87 13.66
CA TYR A 299 -0.40 -7.03 14.51
C TYR A 299 -1.11 -8.09 13.64
N PRO A 300 -1.04 -9.40 13.96
CA PRO A 300 -1.83 -10.40 13.25
C PRO A 300 -3.29 -9.96 13.06
N SER A 301 -3.80 -10.12 11.84
CA SER A 301 -5.08 -9.59 11.32
C SER A 301 -5.08 -8.18 10.73
N LEU A 302 -3.99 -7.40 10.78
CA LEU A 302 -3.95 -6.06 10.15
C LEU A 302 -4.36 -6.10 8.66
N GLY A 303 -3.95 -7.14 7.93
CA GLY A 303 -4.20 -7.29 6.49
C GLY A 303 -5.68 -7.35 6.10
N HIS A 304 -6.59 -7.54 7.05
CA HIS A 304 -8.03 -7.36 6.82
C HIS A 304 -8.43 -5.89 6.64
N TYR A 305 -7.65 -4.95 7.16
CA TYR A 305 -8.02 -3.53 7.27
C TYR A 305 -7.09 -2.61 6.50
N ALA A 306 -5.81 -2.94 6.41
CA ALA A 306 -4.80 -2.10 5.79
C ALA A 306 -3.70 -2.92 5.11
N GLY A 307 -3.03 -2.31 4.12
CA GLY A 307 -1.70 -2.71 3.70
C GLY A 307 -0.62 -2.15 4.62
N HIS A 308 0.63 -2.39 4.26
CA HIS A 308 1.80 -2.00 5.04
C HIS A 308 2.94 -1.53 4.13
N TRP A 309 3.78 -0.62 4.58
CA TRP A 309 5.08 -0.37 3.96
C TRP A 309 6.16 -0.70 4.97
N LEU A 310 7.32 -1.17 4.50
CA LEU A 310 8.39 -1.71 5.35
C LEU A 310 9.10 -0.66 6.24
N GLY A 311 8.56 0.55 6.34
CA GLY A 311 9.09 1.63 7.16
C GLY A 311 10.30 2.33 6.57
N ASP A 312 10.95 3.12 7.42
CA ASP A 312 12.05 4.04 7.12
C ASP A 312 13.35 3.29 6.78
N ASN A 313 13.39 2.70 5.59
CA ASN A 313 14.59 2.09 5.03
C ASN A 313 15.63 3.15 4.62
N SER A 314 16.88 2.75 4.44
CA SER A 314 17.95 3.65 3.99
C SER A 314 18.29 3.46 2.52
N ALA A 315 18.84 4.50 1.88
CA ALA A 315 19.28 4.48 0.49
C ALA A 315 20.60 3.68 0.30
N HIS A 316 20.60 2.41 0.71
CA HIS A 316 21.71 1.47 0.59
C HIS A 316 21.30 0.18 -0.11
N TRP A 317 22.27 -0.48 -0.76
CA TRP A 317 22.08 -1.79 -1.40
C TRP A 317 21.66 -2.90 -0.42
N ALA A 318 22.00 -2.77 0.87
CA ALA A 318 21.56 -3.73 1.88
C ALA A 318 20.04 -3.69 2.06
N ASP A 319 19.45 -2.50 2.10
CA ASP A 319 18.02 -2.27 2.24
C ASP A 319 17.23 -2.69 1.00
N LEU A 320 17.81 -2.52 -0.19
CA LEU A 320 17.28 -3.11 -1.43
C LEU A 320 17.20 -4.65 -1.34
N ARG A 321 18.21 -5.30 -0.74
CA ARG A 321 18.20 -6.76 -0.53
C ARG A 321 17.18 -7.19 0.52
N THR A 322 17.12 -6.49 1.65
CA THR A 322 16.18 -6.84 2.72
C THR A 322 14.73 -6.56 2.33
N SER A 323 14.45 -5.65 1.40
CA SER A 323 13.08 -5.43 0.91
C SER A 323 12.50 -6.69 0.26
N VAL A 324 13.33 -7.51 -0.43
CA VAL A 324 12.91 -8.80 -1.00
C VAL A 324 12.42 -9.75 0.08
N ILE A 325 13.05 -9.74 1.25
CA ILE A 325 12.70 -10.58 2.40
C ILE A 325 11.43 -10.04 3.07
N GLY A 326 11.40 -8.75 3.41
CA GLY A 326 10.30 -8.14 4.14
C GLY A 326 8.95 -8.26 3.41
N VAL A 327 8.92 -8.08 2.08
CA VAL A 327 7.66 -8.24 1.33
C VAL A 327 7.14 -9.69 1.35
N GLN A 328 8.03 -10.68 1.39
CA GLN A 328 7.65 -12.09 1.50
C GLN A 328 7.13 -12.41 2.90
N GLU A 329 7.82 -11.94 3.95
CA GLU A 329 7.40 -12.14 5.34
C GLU A 329 6.02 -11.55 5.62
N PHE A 330 5.73 -10.34 5.13
CA PHE A 330 4.41 -9.73 5.32
C PHE A 330 3.29 -10.47 4.56
N ASN A 331 3.61 -11.15 3.47
CA ASN A 331 2.67 -12.08 2.85
C ASN A 331 2.38 -13.28 3.77
N LEU A 332 3.39 -13.83 4.45
CA LEU A 332 3.21 -14.88 5.47
C LEU A 332 2.38 -14.39 6.66
N PHE A 333 2.51 -13.11 7.03
CA PHE A 333 1.73 -12.48 8.10
C PHE A 333 0.29 -12.12 7.68
N GLY A 334 -0.10 -12.43 6.43
CA GLY A 334 -1.44 -12.17 5.92
C GLY A 334 -1.68 -10.71 5.52
N ILE A 335 -0.62 -9.96 5.19
CA ILE A 335 -0.67 -8.55 4.76
C ILE A 335 -0.05 -8.46 3.35
N PRO A 336 -0.76 -8.90 2.30
CA PRO A 336 -0.16 -9.07 0.98
C PRO A 336 0.06 -7.76 0.23
N TYR A 337 -0.56 -6.65 0.62
CA TYR A 337 -0.36 -5.33 0.01
C TYR A 337 0.78 -4.61 0.72
N VAL A 338 2.01 -4.84 0.25
CA VAL A 338 3.26 -4.49 0.93
C VAL A 338 4.39 -4.13 -0.04
N GLY A 339 5.28 -3.24 0.41
CA GLY A 339 6.48 -2.80 -0.31
C GLY A 339 7.38 -1.92 0.55
N SER A 340 8.62 -1.71 0.11
CA SER A 340 9.51 -0.70 0.69
C SER A 340 9.33 0.66 0.01
N ASP A 341 9.87 1.70 0.63
CA ASP A 341 10.07 2.98 -0.04
C ASP A 341 11.17 2.85 -1.11
N ILE A 342 10.76 2.98 -2.36
CA ILE A 342 11.61 2.76 -3.53
C ILE A 342 12.66 3.87 -3.60
N CYS A 343 13.91 3.47 -3.84
CA CYS A 343 15.14 4.28 -3.80
C CYS A 343 15.71 4.57 -2.39
N GLY A 344 14.96 4.21 -1.33
CA GLY A 344 15.33 4.35 0.08
C GLY A 344 14.83 5.66 0.69
N PHE A 345 14.28 5.62 1.90
CA PHE A 345 13.75 6.81 2.58
C PHE A 345 14.87 7.68 3.17
N ILE A 346 15.75 7.09 3.99
CA ILE A 346 16.83 7.79 4.70
C ILE A 346 18.08 7.91 3.84
N GLY A 347 18.52 9.15 3.63
CA GLY A 347 19.80 9.49 3.02
C GLY A 347 19.77 9.56 1.49
N ALA A 348 20.78 10.24 0.92
CA ALA A 348 20.83 10.49 -0.52
C ALA A 348 21.06 9.20 -1.31
N THR A 349 20.09 8.84 -2.16
CA THR A 349 20.26 7.78 -3.16
C THR A 349 21.21 8.19 -4.29
N ASN A 350 21.55 7.23 -5.16
CA ASN A 350 22.29 7.48 -6.40
C ASN A 350 21.58 6.86 -7.61
N GLU A 351 21.99 7.28 -8.80
CA GLU A 351 21.36 6.88 -10.07
C GLU A 351 21.28 5.37 -10.24
N GLU A 352 22.35 4.62 -9.94
CA GLU A 352 22.37 3.16 -10.11
C GLU A 352 21.45 2.45 -9.12
N LEU A 353 21.54 2.81 -7.84
CA LEU A 353 20.71 2.21 -6.79
C LEU A 353 19.23 2.49 -7.07
N CYS A 354 18.87 3.75 -7.35
CA CYS A 354 17.48 4.12 -7.63
C CYS A 354 16.98 3.45 -8.92
N LEU A 355 17.81 3.30 -9.95
CA LEU A 355 17.47 2.54 -11.15
C LEU A 355 17.11 1.09 -10.81
N ARG A 356 17.95 0.39 -10.04
CA ARG A 356 17.68 -1.01 -9.63
C ARG A 356 16.47 -1.12 -8.72
N TRP A 357 16.28 -0.15 -7.82
CA TRP A 357 15.14 -0.15 -6.93
C TRP A 357 13.83 0.11 -7.66
N GLN A 358 13.80 0.99 -8.67
CA GLN A 358 12.61 1.18 -9.51
C GLN A 358 12.26 -0.09 -10.29
N GLN A 359 13.28 -0.85 -10.75
CA GLN A 359 13.06 -2.16 -11.38
C GLN A 359 12.44 -3.17 -10.41
N LEU A 360 13.00 -3.34 -9.20
CA LEU A 360 12.46 -4.25 -8.19
C LEU A 360 11.10 -3.78 -7.66
N GLY A 361 10.98 -2.49 -7.36
CA GLY A 361 9.82 -1.87 -6.72
C GLY A 361 8.57 -1.93 -7.57
N ALA A 362 8.69 -2.02 -8.90
CA ALA A 362 7.58 -2.33 -9.80
C ALA A 362 6.93 -3.70 -9.50
N PHE A 363 7.64 -4.59 -8.80
CA PHE A 363 7.16 -5.92 -8.40
C PHE A 363 6.79 -6.04 -6.91
N HIS A 364 6.87 -4.96 -6.13
CA HIS A 364 6.17 -4.90 -4.85
C HIS A 364 4.66 -4.78 -5.10
N SER A 365 3.81 -5.38 -4.27
CA SER A 365 2.36 -5.23 -4.44
C SER A 365 1.92 -3.80 -4.11
N PHE A 366 2.54 -3.18 -3.10
CA PHE A 366 2.52 -1.73 -2.86
C PHE A 366 3.78 -1.08 -3.43
N SER A 367 3.65 -0.26 -4.48
CA SER A 367 4.78 0.32 -5.22
C SER A 367 4.80 1.84 -5.06
N ARG A 368 5.57 2.33 -4.06
CA ARG A 368 5.69 3.76 -3.73
C ARG A 368 7.15 4.20 -3.74
N ASN A 369 7.45 5.28 -4.45
CA ASN A 369 8.69 6.05 -4.24
C ASN A 369 8.42 7.12 -3.17
N HIS A 370 9.21 7.12 -2.11
CA HIS A 370 9.10 8.02 -0.97
C HIS A 370 10.51 8.32 -0.43
N ASN A 371 10.70 9.49 0.18
CA ASN A 371 12.00 10.07 0.50
C ASN A 371 11.88 10.93 1.76
N ASP A 372 12.98 11.09 2.50
CA ASP A 372 13.05 12.00 3.64
C ASP A 372 13.08 13.49 3.21
N ASP A 373 12.96 14.39 4.19
CA ASP A 373 12.91 15.85 4.02
C ASP A 373 14.28 16.51 3.79
N THR A 374 15.36 15.84 4.18
CA THR A 374 16.74 16.36 4.13
C THR A 374 17.50 15.96 2.86
N SER A 375 17.05 14.88 2.20
CA SER A 375 17.73 14.25 1.08
C SER A 375 17.36 14.93 -0.25
N PRO A 376 18.26 14.88 -1.26
CA PRO A 376 17.94 15.34 -2.60
C PRO A 376 16.69 14.65 -3.17
N PRO A 377 15.92 15.30 -4.06
CA PRO A 377 14.80 14.65 -4.74
C PRO A 377 15.23 13.36 -5.45
N GLN A 378 14.35 12.35 -5.44
CA GLN A 378 14.60 11.03 -6.04
C GLN A 378 13.40 10.45 -6.78
N ASP A 379 12.43 11.30 -7.16
CA ASP A 379 11.37 10.88 -8.08
C ASP A 379 11.98 10.31 -9.37
N PRO A 380 11.32 9.37 -10.05
CA PRO A 380 11.96 8.61 -11.13
C PRO A 380 12.38 9.44 -12.35
N ALA A 381 11.98 10.72 -12.42
CA ALA A 381 12.38 11.64 -13.47
C ALA A 381 13.67 12.45 -13.17
N GLN A 382 14.33 12.22 -12.03
CA GLN A 382 15.58 12.91 -11.68
C GLN A 382 16.77 12.52 -12.58
N TRP A 383 16.78 11.29 -13.09
CA TRP A 383 17.81 10.81 -14.02
C TRP A 383 17.18 10.19 -15.28
N PRO A 384 17.70 10.48 -16.49
CA PRO A 384 17.17 9.88 -17.72
C PRO A 384 17.23 8.34 -17.74
N SER A 385 18.25 7.74 -17.13
CA SER A 385 18.40 6.28 -17.06
C SER A 385 17.36 5.66 -16.12
N VAL A 386 17.13 6.27 -14.95
CA VAL A 386 16.10 5.88 -13.99
C VAL A 386 14.73 6.04 -14.61
N ALA A 387 14.45 7.15 -15.29
CA ALA A 387 13.17 7.38 -15.97
C ALA A 387 12.88 6.30 -17.02
N THR A 388 13.90 5.94 -17.81
CA THR A 388 13.79 4.89 -18.83
C THR A 388 13.53 3.53 -18.20
N ALA A 389 14.30 3.14 -17.19
CA ALA A 389 14.12 1.86 -16.49
C ALA A 389 12.77 1.77 -15.79
N THR A 390 12.37 2.83 -15.10
CA THR A 390 11.08 2.94 -14.38
C THR A 390 9.92 2.81 -15.36
N ARG A 391 9.96 3.50 -16.49
CA ARG A 391 8.93 3.39 -17.53
C ARG A 391 8.79 1.97 -18.06
N ILE A 392 9.89 1.28 -18.35
CA ILE A 392 9.87 -0.12 -18.82
C ILE A 392 9.26 -1.04 -17.75
N ALA A 393 9.74 -0.96 -16.52
CA ALA A 393 9.29 -1.81 -15.43
C ALA A 393 7.81 -1.55 -15.07
N ASN A 394 7.40 -0.28 -15.04
CA ASN A 394 6.02 0.08 -14.72
C ASN A 394 5.08 -0.27 -15.88
N LEU A 395 5.42 -0.04 -17.15
CA LEU A 395 4.56 -0.50 -18.25
C LEU A 395 4.35 -2.02 -18.23
N PHE A 396 5.37 -2.80 -17.86
CA PHE A 396 5.23 -4.22 -17.59
C PHE A 396 4.23 -4.46 -16.44
N ARG A 397 4.43 -3.81 -15.29
CA ARG A 397 3.50 -3.90 -14.15
C ARG A 397 2.05 -3.62 -14.55
N TYR A 398 1.81 -2.51 -15.27
CA TYR A 398 0.47 -2.11 -15.73
C TYR A 398 -0.16 -3.13 -16.69
N HIS A 399 0.65 -3.75 -17.56
CA HIS A 399 0.18 -4.83 -18.43
C HIS A 399 -0.32 -6.04 -17.62
N TYR A 400 0.35 -6.38 -16.52
CA TYR A 400 0.01 -7.52 -15.66
C TYR A 400 -0.84 -7.17 -14.43
N LEU A 401 -1.37 -5.95 -14.34
CA LEU A 401 -2.27 -5.56 -13.23
C LEU A 401 -3.48 -6.49 -13.06
N PRO A 402 -4.14 -7.00 -14.12
CA PRO A 402 -5.24 -7.96 -13.95
C PRO A 402 -4.80 -9.26 -13.25
N TYR A 403 -3.57 -9.71 -13.50
CA TYR A 403 -2.99 -10.87 -12.80
C TYR A 403 -2.74 -10.53 -11.33
N LEU A 404 -2.03 -9.43 -11.05
CA LEU A 404 -1.76 -9.00 -9.68
C LEU A 404 -3.06 -8.76 -8.88
N TYR A 405 -4.08 -8.17 -9.51
CA TYR A 405 -5.41 -8.00 -8.92
C TYR A 405 -6.06 -9.33 -8.58
N SER A 406 -6.00 -10.29 -9.50
CA SER A 406 -6.55 -11.64 -9.29
C SER A 406 -5.86 -12.36 -8.13
N LEU A 407 -4.55 -12.19 -7.96
CA LEU A 407 -3.82 -12.75 -6.81
C LEU A 407 -4.30 -12.15 -5.49
N HIS A 408 -4.49 -10.84 -5.42
CA HIS A 408 -5.04 -10.19 -4.23
C HIS A 408 -6.49 -10.59 -3.96
N PHE A 409 -7.30 -10.72 -5.02
CA PHE A 409 -8.69 -11.16 -4.91
C PHE A 409 -8.74 -12.59 -4.34
N GLU A 410 -7.97 -13.53 -4.91
CA GLU A 410 -7.90 -14.91 -4.43
C GLU A 410 -7.38 -14.98 -2.98
N ALA A 411 -6.36 -14.20 -2.64
CA ALA A 411 -5.85 -14.08 -1.27
C ALA A 411 -6.92 -13.56 -0.29
N SER A 412 -7.79 -12.63 -0.72
CA SER A 412 -8.89 -12.12 0.10
C SER A 412 -10.02 -13.14 0.32
N LEU A 413 -10.23 -14.06 -0.64
CA LEU A 413 -11.26 -15.10 -0.55
C LEU A 413 -10.83 -16.29 0.29
N TYR A 414 -9.58 -16.73 0.12
CA TYR A 414 -9.14 -18.04 0.59
C TYR A 414 -7.90 -17.99 1.49
N GLY A 415 -7.37 -16.78 1.74
CA GLY A 415 -6.04 -16.61 2.32
C GLY A 415 -4.94 -16.96 1.32
N GLY A 416 -3.71 -17.05 1.80
CA GLY A 416 -2.53 -17.30 0.96
C GLY A 416 -1.68 -16.05 0.78
N THR A 417 -0.93 -16.01 -0.32
CA THR A 417 0.16 -15.05 -0.53
C THR A 417 0.16 -14.58 -1.97
N VAL A 418 0.45 -13.29 -2.18
CA VAL A 418 0.58 -12.66 -3.50
C VAL A 418 2.04 -12.67 -3.93
N VAL A 419 2.93 -12.11 -3.09
CA VAL A 419 4.38 -12.23 -3.24
C VAL A 419 4.82 -13.43 -2.41
N ARG A 420 5.38 -14.45 -3.06
CA ARG A 420 5.61 -15.77 -2.43
C ARG A 420 7.08 -16.15 -2.44
N PRO A 421 7.59 -16.77 -1.37
CA PRO A 421 8.84 -17.52 -1.43
C PRO A 421 8.78 -18.66 -2.44
N ILE A 422 9.91 -18.94 -3.11
CA ILE A 422 9.98 -20.00 -4.12
C ILE A 422 9.56 -21.37 -3.54
N PHE A 423 9.91 -21.63 -2.28
CA PHE A 423 9.58 -22.90 -1.62
C PHE A 423 8.07 -23.13 -1.38
N PHE A 424 7.23 -22.11 -1.53
CA PHE A 424 5.76 -22.29 -1.47
C PHE A 424 5.23 -23.05 -2.69
N GLU A 425 5.83 -22.84 -3.86
CA GLU A 425 5.48 -23.56 -5.09
C GLU A 425 6.28 -24.87 -5.24
N PHE A 426 7.48 -24.93 -4.66
CA PHE A 426 8.41 -26.05 -4.80
C PHE A 426 8.85 -26.62 -3.44
N PRO A 427 7.92 -27.03 -2.56
CA PRO A 427 8.25 -27.42 -1.18
C PRO A 427 9.07 -28.71 -1.10
N SER A 428 9.10 -29.54 -2.14
CA SER A 428 9.91 -30.76 -2.19
C SER A 428 11.37 -30.53 -2.62
N ASP A 429 11.71 -29.32 -3.06
CA ASP A 429 13.07 -28.96 -3.46
C ASP A 429 13.78 -28.18 -2.33
N PRO A 430 14.68 -28.83 -1.56
CA PRO A 430 15.33 -28.20 -0.42
C PRO A 430 16.25 -27.03 -0.80
N LYS A 431 16.64 -26.89 -2.08
CA LYS A 431 17.44 -25.74 -2.53
C LYS A 431 16.65 -24.43 -2.51
N THR A 432 15.33 -24.50 -2.41
CA THR A 432 14.46 -23.32 -2.41
C THR A 432 14.28 -22.68 -1.04
N TYR A 433 14.65 -23.37 0.05
CA TYR A 433 14.35 -22.94 1.42
C TYR A 433 15.17 -21.73 1.87
N GLU A 434 16.39 -21.59 1.34
CA GLU A 434 17.33 -20.52 1.71
C GLU A 434 17.36 -19.37 0.69
N LEU A 435 16.45 -19.39 -0.31
CA LEU A 435 16.40 -18.35 -1.34
C LEU A 435 15.80 -17.06 -0.76
N SER A 436 16.60 -16.00 -0.78
CA SER A 436 16.24 -14.66 -0.26
C SER A 436 16.41 -13.53 -1.28
N PHE A 437 16.76 -13.87 -2.53
CA PHE A 437 17.11 -12.91 -3.59
C PHE A 437 16.18 -12.98 -4.81
N GLN A 438 15.19 -13.87 -4.81
CA GLN A 438 14.18 -14.04 -5.86
C GLN A 438 12.86 -14.45 -5.22
N PHE A 439 11.74 -14.15 -5.87
CA PHE A 439 10.40 -14.47 -5.36
C PHE A 439 9.42 -14.70 -6.51
N MET A 440 8.21 -15.18 -6.18
CA MET A 440 7.12 -15.36 -7.12
C MET A 440 6.04 -14.29 -6.94
N TRP A 441 5.40 -13.89 -8.04
CA TRP A 441 4.03 -13.40 -8.04
C TRP A 441 3.10 -14.57 -8.32
N GLY A 442 2.27 -14.92 -7.33
CA GLY A 442 1.42 -16.10 -7.39
C GLY A 442 2.25 -17.36 -7.65
N SER A 443 1.71 -18.28 -8.43
CA SER A 443 2.41 -19.49 -8.88
C SER A 443 3.07 -19.34 -10.27
N GLY A 444 2.82 -18.23 -10.98
CA GLY A 444 3.03 -18.16 -12.44
C GLY A 444 4.19 -17.27 -12.91
N MET A 445 4.76 -16.42 -12.06
CA MET A 445 5.78 -15.46 -12.47
C MET A 445 6.90 -15.37 -11.43
N MET A 446 8.14 -15.66 -11.85
CA MET A 446 9.33 -15.49 -11.02
C MET A 446 10.00 -14.15 -11.29
N ILE A 447 10.35 -13.43 -10.23
CA ILE A 447 11.06 -12.16 -10.28
C ILE A 447 12.48 -12.39 -9.75
N VAL A 448 13.47 -12.06 -10.58
CA VAL A 448 14.90 -12.18 -10.27
C VAL A 448 15.55 -10.79 -10.39
N PRO A 449 15.57 -10.00 -9.31
CA PRO A 449 16.13 -8.64 -9.30
C PRO A 449 17.66 -8.63 -9.30
N VAL A 450 18.25 -7.54 -9.81
CA VAL A 450 19.66 -7.20 -9.58
C VAL A 450 19.76 -6.46 -8.25
N LEU A 451 20.55 -7.01 -7.32
CA LEU A 451 20.61 -6.54 -5.92
C LEU A 451 22.03 -6.12 -5.46
N GLU A 452 22.97 -6.03 -6.39
CA GLU A 452 24.37 -5.67 -6.13
C GLU A 452 24.81 -4.53 -7.04
N GLN A 453 25.76 -3.74 -6.52
CA GLN A 453 26.31 -2.59 -7.23
C GLN A 453 27.26 -3.01 -8.34
N GLY A 454 27.21 -2.32 -9.47
CA GLY A 454 28.14 -2.44 -10.58
C GLY A 454 27.92 -3.68 -11.46
N VAL A 455 26.88 -4.47 -11.22
CA VAL A 455 26.64 -5.72 -11.94
C VAL A 455 25.62 -5.56 -13.07
N SER A 456 25.84 -6.29 -14.15
CA SER A 456 24.94 -6.38 -15.31
C SER A 456 24.32 -7.76 -15.49
N THR A 457 24.65 -8.72 -14.61
CA THR A 457 24.19 -10.11 -14.64
C THR A 457 23.86 -10.57 -13.23
N VAL A 458 22.91 -11.49 -13.09
CA VAL A 458 22.52 -12.12 -11.83
C VAL A 458 22.44 -13.63 -12.01
N SER A 459 22.69 -14.40 -10.94
CA SER A 459 22.43 -15.84 -10.91
C SER A 459 21.08 -16.11 -10.26
N ALA A 460 20.25 -16.91 -10.91
CA ALA A 460 18.95 -17.35 -10.39
C ALA A 460 18.95 -18.87 -10.17
N TYR A 461 18.18 -19.33 -9.19
CA TYR A 461 17.80 -20.73 -9.08
C TYR A 461 16.48 -20.98 -9.80
N LEU A 462 16.51 -21.84 -10.81
CA LEU A 462 15.32 -22.29 -11.54
C LEU A 462 15.01 -23.74 -11.13
N PRO A 463 13.91 -23.98 -10.38
CA PRO A 463 13.46 -25.34 -10.04
C PRO A 463 13.30 -26.21 -11.29
N ALA A 464 13.94 -27.37 -11.30
CA ALA A 464 14.05 -28.23 -12.49
C ALA A 464 12.76 -29.03 -12.81
N ASN A 465 11.79 -29.04 -11.90
CA ASN A 465 10.49 -29.69 -12.08
C ASN A 465 9.43 -28.75 -12.70
N ALA A 466 9.84 -27.56 -13.13
CA ALA A 466 9.03 -26.62 -13.89
C ALA A 466 9.78 -26.15 -15.14
N THR A 467 9.01 -25.75 -16.14
CA THR A 467 9.50 -25.05 -17.32
C THR A 467 9.39 -23.54 -17.09
N TRP A 468 10.45 -22.81 -17.45
CA TRP A 468 10.53 -21.37 -17.25
C TRP A 468 10.61 -20.67 -18.61
N TYR A 469 9.75 -19.68 -18.78
CA TYR A 469 9.72 -18.84 -19.97
C TYR A 469 10.01 -17.40 -19.61
N SER A 470 10.83 -16.74 -20.41
CA SER A 470 11.07 -15.32 -20.35
C SER A 470 9.86 -14.63 -20.92
N VAL A 471 9.28 -13.78 -20.09
CA VAL A 471 8.18 -12.87 -20.45
C VAL A 471 8.68 -11.65 -21.24
N ARG A 472 10.01 -11.51 -21.43
CA ARG A 472 10.60 -10.47 -22.28
C ARG A 472 10.59 -10.94 -23.73
N SER A 473 10.00 -10.15 -24.62
CA SER A 473 9.89 -10.47 -26.05
C SER A 473 11.23 -10.64 -26.79
N SER A 474 12.33 -10.17 -26.19
CA SER A 474 13.69 -10.28 -26.75
C SER A 474 14.45 -11.54 -26.37
N ASP A 475 13.94 -12.30 -25.40
CA ASP A 475 14.65 -13.45 -24.84
C ASP A 475 14.07 -14.74 -25.44
N TYR A 476 14.95 -15.65 -25.83
CA TYR A 476 14.58 -16.94 -26.41
C TYR A 476 14.56 -17.99 -25.31
N ASP A 477 13.46 -18.74 -25.20
CA ASP A 477 13.41 -19.95 -24.39
C ASP A 477 12.95 -21.15 -25.22
N TYR A 478 13.56 -22.29 -24.91
CA TYR A 478 13.34 -23.56 -25.57
C TYR A 478 12.78 -24.54 -24.55
N ASP A 479 11.47 -24.80 -24.62
CA ASP A 479 10.84 -25.98 -24.01
C ASP A 479 9.49 -26.25 -24.68
N GLU A 480 8.88 -27.41 -24.40
CA GLU A 480 7.66 -27.89 -25.04
C GLU A 480 6.37 -27.34 -24.40
N ALA A 481 5.35 -27.10 -25.24
CA ALA A 481 4.01 -26.73 -24.79
C ALA A 481 3.42 -27.80 -23.88
N GLY A 482 2.92 -27.36 -22.72
CA GLY A 482 2.15 -28.17 -21.79
C GLY A 482 0.66 -27.80 -21.78
N ILE A 483 -0.04 -28.40 -20.83
CA ILE A 483 -1.36 -27.93 -20.39
C ILE A 483 -1.14 -26.70 -19.52
N ALA A 484 -1.87 -25.61 -19.76
CA ALA A 484 -1.81 -24.41 -18.93
C ALA A 484 -3.18 -24.09 -18.35
N THR A 485 -3.20 -23.52 -17.15
CA THR A 485 -4.43 -23.12 -16.46
C THR A 485 -4.23 -21.77 -15.80
N GLY A 486 -5.28 -20.96 -15.73
CA GLY A 486 -5.22 -19.63 -15.15
C GLY A 486 -6.59 -19.13 -14.72
N LYS A 487 -6.59 -18.18 -13.78
CA LYS A 487 -7.78 -17.51 -13.32
C LYS A 487 -7.65 -16.00 -13.48
N LEU A 488 -8.78 -15.36 -13.74
CA LEU A 488 -8.91 -13.91 -13.76
C LEU A 488 -10.12 -13.52 -12.91
N TYR A 489 -9.94 -12.56 -12.01
CA TYR A 489 -11.02 -11.90 -11.28
C TYR A 489 -11.15 -10.46 -11.77
N TRP A 490 -12.39 -10.01 -11.93
CA TRP A 490 -12.70 -8.66 -12.41
C TRP A 490 -13.89 -8.09 -11.66
N ASP A 491 -13.79 -6.87 -11.16
CA ASP A 491 -14.88 -6.14 -10.53
C ASP A 491 -14.85 -4.66 -10.96
N ASP A 492 -15.58 -3.79 -10.26
CA ASP A 492 -15.53 -2.34 -10.52
C ASP A 492 -14.29 -1.64 -9.94
N GLY A 493 -13.43 -2.38 -9.25
CA GLY A 493 -12.16 -1.91 -8.69
C GLY A 493 -12.25 -1.06 -7.42
N GLU A 494 -13.43 -0.57 -7.03
CA GLU A 494 -13.56 0.46 -6.00
C GLU A 494 -14.76 0.32 -5.04
N SER A 495 -15.77 -0.50 -5.34
CA SER A 495 -16.92 -0.65 -4.43
C SER A 495 -16.54 -1.35 -3.13
N ILE A 496 -17.18 -0.91 -2.05
CA ILE A 496 -17.08 -1.53 -0.72
C ILE A 496 -17.65 -2.95 -0.80
N ILE A 497 -16.91 -3.92 -0.22
CA ILE A 497 -17.33 -5.32 -0.13
C ILE A 497 -17.65 -5.63 1.34
N ASP A 498 -18.95 -5.71 1.66
CA ASP A 498 -19.43 -6.16 2.97
C ASP A 498 -19.65 -7.67 3.01
N ASP A 499 -20.21 -8.24 1.93
CA ASP A 499 -20.43 -9.68 1.76
C ASP A 499 -20.12 -10.10 0.32
N ILE A 500 -19.07 -10.89 0.16
CA ILE A 500 -18.59 -11.37 -1.14
C ILE A 500 -19.62 -12.24 -1.88
N SER A 501 -20.54 -12.89 -1.18
CA SER A 501 -21.58 -13.73 -1.79
C SER A 501 -22.62 -12.92 -2.57
N THR A 502 -22.72 -11.62 -2.26
CA THR A 502 -23.64 -10.68 -2.90
C THR A 502 -22.92 -9.64 -3.76
N TYR A 503 -21.59 -9.56 -3.66
CA TYR A 503 -20.78 -8.62 -4.43
C TYR A 503 -20.73 -8.99 -5.91
N ASN A 504 -20.87 -7.99 -6.78
CA ASN A 504 -20.89 -8.20 -8.21
C ASN A 504 -19.46 -8.20 -8.77
N TYR A 505 -18.95 -9.40 -9.05
CA TYR A 505 -17.66 -9.61 -9.71
C TYR A 505 -17.75 -10.76 -10.72
N SER A 506 -16.78 -10.80 -11.63
CA SER A 506 -16.59 -11.83 -12.63
C SER A 506 -15.40 -12.71 -12.26
N SER A 507 -15.50 -14.00 -12.52
CA SER A 507 -14.39 -14.93 -12.40
C SER A 507 -14.27 -15.78 -13.63
N TRP A 508 -13.05 -15.89 -14.16
CA TRP A 508 -12.75 -16.71 -15.32
C TRP A 508 -11.84 -17.85 -14.93
N GLN A 509 -12.13 -19.01 -15.51
CA GLN A 509 -11.20 -20.12 -15.58
C GLN A 509 -10.78 -20.25 -17.04
N LEU A 510 -9.47 -20.20 -17.28
CA LEU A 510 -8.85 -20.40 -18.57
C LEU A 510 -8.07 -21.72 -18.52
N ASP A 511 -8.39 -22.65 -19.41
CA ASP A 511 -7.66 -23.90 -19.56
C ASP A 511 -7.20 -24.06 -21.00
N PHE A 512 -5.91 -24.24 -21.20
CA PHE A 512 -5.29 -24.46 -22.49
C PHE A 512 -4.75 -25.89 -22.59
N VAL A 513 -5.16 -26.59 -23.63
CA VAL A 513 -4.79 -27.99 -23.88
C VAL A 513 -4.27 -28.11 -25.30
N VAL A 514 -3.16 -28.82 -25.44
CA VAL A 514 -2.58 -29.19 -26.74
C VAL A 514 -2.59 -30.71 -26.85
N THR A 515 -3.09 -31.22 -27.98
CA THR A 515 -2.99 -32.65 -28.36
C THR A 515 -2.08 -32.78 -29.58
N ASP A 516 -1.98 -33.98 -30.16
CA ASP A 516 -1.16 -34.22 -31.35
C ASP A 516 -1.70 -33.58 -32.64
N ASP A 517 -2.97 -33.17 -32.66
CA ASP A 517 -3.67 -32.71 -33.87
C ASP A 517 -4.41 -31.37 -33.73
N ARG A 518 -4.53 -30.83 -32.50
CA ARG A 518 -5.17 -29.54 -32.25
C ARG A 518 -4.70 -28.89 -30.95
N ALA A 519 -4.98 -27.59 -30.84
CA ALA A 519 -5.00 -26.88 -29.57
C ALA A 519 -6.41 -26.40 -29.23
N ALA A 520 -6.70 -26.27 -27.95
CA ALA A 520 -7.97 -25.83 -27.41
C ALA A 520 -7.78 -24.88 -26.22
N LEU A 521 -8.46 -23.74 -26.25
CA LEU A 521 -8.62 -22.81 -25.14
C LEU A 521 -10.08 -22.85 -24.66
N TYR A 522 -10.26 -23.21 -23.39
CA TYR A 522 -11.53 -23.22 -22.71
C TYR A 522 -11.65 -22.01 -21.80
N ILE A 523 -12.78 -21.31 -21.86
CA ILE A 523 -13.07 -20.14 -21.00
C ILE A 523 -14.46 -20.31 -20.40
N THR A 524 -14.56 -20.27 -19.07
CA THR A 524 -15.85 -20.26 -18.34
C THR A 524 -15.98 -18.96 -17.54
N ASP A 525 -17.21 -18.43 -17.43
CA ASP A 525 -17.45 -17.07 -16.91
C ASP A 525 -18.68 -16.93 -16.00
N SER A 526 -18.66 -15.83 -15.26
CA SER A 526 -19.82 -15.07 -14.77
C SER A 526 -19.70 -13.54 -15.07
N LEU A 527 -20.47 -13.04 -16.06
CA LEU A 527 -20.94 -11.65 -16.34
C LEU A 527 -19.91 -10.49 -16.56
N LYS A 528 -20.05 -9.82 -17.73
CA LYS A 528 -19.61 -8.47 -18.19
C LYS A 528 -18.19 -7.97 -17.83
N ILE A 529 -17.26 -8.11 -18.78
CA ILE A 529 -15.93 -7.47 -18.74
C ILE A 529 -15.47 -6.98 -20.15
N PRO A 530 -14.27 -6.39 -20.32
CA PRO A 530 -13.71 -6.06 -21.64
C PRO A 530 -13.51 -7.28 -22.56
N SER A 531 -13.43 -7.05 -23.86
CA SER A 531 -13.18 -8.14 -24.81
C SER A 531 -11.79 -8.75 -24.63
N LEU A 532 -11.69 -10.06 -24.86
CA LEU A 532 -10.40 -10.73 -25.00
C LEU A 532 -9.99 -10.67 -26.47
N ASP A 533 -9.01 -9.83 -26.78
CA ASP A 533 -8.59 -9.49 -28.14
C ASP A 533 -7.25 -10.12 -28.54
N ILE A 534 -6.41 -10.42 -27.55
CA ILE A 534 -5.07 -11.00 -27.75
C ILE A 534 -4.96 -12.30 -26.97
N ILE A 535 -4.46 -13.34 -27.63
CA ILE A 535 -4.06 -14.62 -27.03
C ILE A 535 -2.60 -14.84 -27.41
N ASP A 536 -1.73 -14.90 -26.42
CA ASP A 536 -0.29 -15.06 -26.60
C ASP A 536 0.17 -16.34 -25.90
N ILE A 537 0.67 -17.29 -26.70
CA ILE A 537 1.02 -18.64 -26.24
C ILE A 537 2.52 -18.82 -26.44
N ILE A 538 3.22 -19.03 -25.33
CA ILE A 538 4.67 -19.25 -25.29
C ILE A 538 4.93 -20.77 -25.17
N GLY A 539 5.94 -21.27 -25.89
CA GLY A 539 6.30 -22.69 -25.93
C GLY A 539 5.49 -23.53 -26.94
N TYR A 540 4.74 -22.93 -27.87
CA TYR A 540 3.91 -23.62 -28.84
C TYR A 540 4.73 -24.35 -29.95
N ASP A 541 4.90 -25.67 -29.81
CA ASP A 541 5.84 -26.49 -30.62
C ASP A 541 5.24 -27.08 -31.92
N TYR A 542 4.16 -26.50 -32.44
CA TYR A 542 3.44 -27.01 -33.61
C TYR A 542 3.12 -25.89 -34.61
N PHE A 543 2.96 -26.22 -35.89
CA PHE A 543 2.54 -25.22 -36.89
C PHE A 543 1.01 -25.05 -36.88
N PRO A 544 0.47 -23.91 -36.44
CA PRO A 544 -0.98 -23.72 -36.31
C PRO A 544 -1.64 -23.43 -37.67
N ASP A 545 -2.83 -23.99 -37.89
CA ASP A 545 -3.71 -23.65 -39.01
C ASP A 545 -4.89 -22.81 -38.50
N LEU A 546 -4.62 -21.51 -38.32
CA LEU A 546 -5.58 -20.53 -37.81
C LEU A 546 -6.75 -20.25 -38.78
N HIS A 547 -6.63 -20.61 -40.06
CA HIS A 547 -7.73 -20.52 -41.03
C HIS A 547 -8.89 -21.46 -40.70
N LYS A 548 -8.60 -22.54 -39.96
CA LYS A 548 -9.58 -23.54 -39.52
C LYS A 548 -9.95 -23.40 -38.06
N ALA A 549 -9.70 -22.24 -37.45
CA ALA A 549 -10.10 -21.98 -36.08
C ALA A 549 -11.63 -22.06 -35.93
N THR A 550 -12.08 -22.64 -34.82
CA THR A 550 -13.49 -22.70 -34.46
C THR A 550 -13.73 -22.21 -33.05
N MET A 551 -14.83 -21.49 -32.84
CA MET A 551 -15.33 -21.10 -31.54
C MET A 551 -16.68 -21.79 -31.30
N ASN A 552 -16.76 -22.62 -30.25
CA ASN A 552 -17.91 -23.47 -29.95
C ASN A 552 -18.34 -24.34 -31.14
N GLY A 553 -17.36 -24.88 -31.88
CA GLY A 553 -17.57 -25.73 -33.05
C GLY A 553 -17.99 -25.00 -34.33
N LYS A 554 -18.12 -23.67 -34.32
CA LYS A 554 -18.40 -22.86 -35.51
C LYS A 554 -17.13 -22.17 -35.99
N ALA A 555 -16.90 -22.13 -37.30
CA ALA A 555 -15.76 -21.42 -37.88
C ALA A 555 -15.73 -19.96 -37.42
N VAL A 556 -14.54 -19.47 -37.04
CA VAL A 556 -14.29 -18.09 -36.64
C VAL A 556 -13.16 -17.51 -37.48
N SER A 557 -13.24 -16.22 -37.80
CA SER A 557 -12.18 -15.53 -38.52
C SER A 557 -11.15 -15.00 -37.53
N ILE A 558 -9.89 -15.36 -37.73
CA ILE A 558 -8.74 -14.77 -37.05
C ILE A 558 -8.09 -13.75 -37.99
N ASP A 559 -7.70 -12.59 -37.46
CA ASP A 559 -6.95 -11.60 -38.23
C ASP A 559 -5.48 -12.02 -38.36
N LEU A 560 -5.17 -12.67 -39.48
CA LEU A 560 -3.82 -13.15 -39.79
C LEU A 560 -2.85 -12.03 -40.14
N SER A 561 -3.31 -10.79 -40.33
CA SER A 561 -2.41 -9.65 -40.54
C SER A 561 -1.79 -9.14 -39.24
N LYS A 562 -2.45 -9.42 -38.11
CA LYS A 562 -2.01 -9.08 -36.75
C LYS A 562 -1.52 -10.30 -35.96
N SER A 563 -1.94 -11.50 -36.35
CA SER A 563 -1.51 -12.75 -35.74
C SER A 563 -0.20 -13.26 -36.35
N SER A 564 0.65 -13.90 -35.54
CA SER A 564 1.92 -14.44 -36.00
C SER A 564 2.30 -15.73 -35.25
N TYR A 565 3.10 -16.58 -35.90
CA TYR A 565 3.76 -17.71 -35.28
C TYR A 565 5.24 -17.66 -35.60
N ASN A 566 6.09 -17.74 -34.58
CA ASN A 566 7.52 -17.82 -34.75
C ASN A 566 8.02 -19.17 -34.23
N ILE A 567 8.60 -19.95 -35.15
CA ILE A 567 9.12 -21.30 -34.87
C ILE A 567 10.34 -21.29 -33.95
N LEU A 568 11.23 -20.30 -34.08
CA LEU A 568 12.47 -20.23 -33.30
C LEU A 568 12.19 -19.89 -31.85
N THR A 569 11.22 -19.01 -31.60
CA THR A 569 10.80 -18.62 -30.25
C THR A 569 9.64 -19.47 -29.73
N LYS A 570 9.11 -20.40 -30.55
CA LYS A 570 7.89 -21.18 -30.28
C LYS A 570 6.74 -20.33 -29.73
N ARG A 571 6.49 -19.15 -30.32
CA ARG A 571 5.49 -18.20 -29.83
C ARG A 571 4.37 -18.04 -30.83
N LEU A 572 3.14 -18.35 -30.42
CA LEU A 572 1.93 -18.15 -31.18
C LEU A 572 1.19 -16.95 -30.62
N TYR A 573 1.18 -15.86 -31.39
CA TYR A 573 0.49 -14.63 -31.08
C TYR A 573 -0.77 -14.52 -31.95
N ILE A 574 -1.94 -14.49 -31.33
CA ILE A 574 -3.23 -14.32 -32.01
C ILE A 574 -3.80 -12.98 -31.55
N GLU A 575 -3.99 -12.06 -32.49
CA GLU A 575 -4.67 -10.79 -32.25
C GLU A 575 -5.86 -10.70 -33.19
N THR A 576 -7.02 -10.40 -32.63
CA THR A 576 -8.24 -10.12 -33.38
C THR A 576 -9.04 -9.11 -32.59
N ASP A 577 -9.30 -7.94 -33.19
CA ASP A 577 -10.00 -6.87 -32.48
C ASP A 577 -11.39 -7.34 -32.07
N GLN A 578 -11.74 -7.09 -30.81
CA GLN A 578 -13.07 -7.39 -30.30
C GLN A 578 -13.45 -8.88 -30.47
N PHE A 579 -12.49 -9.78 -30.29
CA PHE A 579 -12.61 -11.20 -30.66
C PHE A 579 -13.63 -11.96 -29.81
N ILE A 580 -13.41 -11.99 -28.50
CA ILE A 580 -14.34 -12.62 -27.55
C ILE A 580 -15.03 -11.52 -26.73
N LYS A 581 -16.34 -11.35 -26.96
CA LYS A 581 -17.19 -10.31 -26.35
C LYS A 581 -18.08 -10.84 -25.24
N TRP A 582 -18.50 -9.94 -24.35
CA TRP A 582 -19.27 -10.24 -23.13
C TRP A 582 -20.67 -9.62 -23.15
N PRO A 583 -21.65 -10.19 -22.42
CA PRO A 583 -21.55 -11.40 -21.58
C PRO A 583 -21.47 -12.68 -22.42
N LEU A 584 -20.76 -13.70 -21.92
CA LEU A 584 -20.83 -15.02 -22.54
C LEU A 584 -22.19 -15.65 -22.29
N ARG A 585 -22.79 -16.17 -23.36
CA ARG A 585 -24.05 -16.94 -23.28
C ARG A 585 -23.81 -18.39 -22.85
N SER A 586 -22.57 -18.88 -22.95
CA SER A 586 -22.13 -20.23 -22.61
C SER A 586 -20.61 -20.28 -22.51
N LYS A 587 -20.06 -21.38 -21.96
CA LYS A 587 -18.63 -21.71 -22.05
C LYS A 587 -18.10 -21.50 -23.48
N ILE A 588 -16.91 -20.90 -23.60
CA ILE A 588 -16.17 -20.82 -24.86
C ILE A 588 -15.20 -22.00 -24.96
N THR A 589 -15.17 -22.58 -26.15
CA THR A 589 -14.17 -23.54 -26.60
C THR A 589 -13.63 -23.02 -27.93
N LEU A 590 -12.48 -22.36 -27.89
CA LEU A 590 -11.74 -21.93 -29.07
C LEU A 590 -10.75 -23.04 -29.43
N THR A 591 -10.77 -23.51 -30.67
CA THR A 591 -9.85 -24.55 -31.13
C THR A 591 -9.26 -24.20 -32.48
N TRP A 592 -8.06 -24.70 -32.76
CA TRP A 592 -7.48 -24.68 -34.09
C TRP A 592 -6.65 -25.95 -34.31
N PRO A 593 -6.68 -26.53 -35.52
CA PRO A 593 -5.80 -27.63 -35.86
C PRO A 593 -4.36 -27.13 -36.03
N HIS A 594 -3.42 -28.06 -35.97
CA HIS A 594 -2.00 -27.82 -36.22
C HIS A 594 -1.36 -29.07 -36.85
N THR A 595 -0.11 -28.99 -37.29
CA THR A 595 0.61 -30.16 -37.81
C THR A 595 0.90 -31.18 -36.71
N SER A 596 0.89 -32.47 -37.02
CA SER A 596 1.33 -33.51 -36.06
C SER A 596 2.85 -33.56 -35.88
N THR A 597 3.60 -32.98 -36.82
CA THR A 597 5.05 -32.84 -36.74
C THR A 597 5.39 -31.67 -35.82
N ARG A 598 6.19 -31.94 -34.79
CA ARG A 598 6.71 -30.90 -33.88
C ARG A 598 7.75 -30.05 -34.60
N SER A 599 7.79 -28.74 -34.31
CA SER A 599 8.82 -27.84 -34.87
C SER A 599 10.24 -28.30 -34.57
N SER A 600 10.47 -28.88 -33.39
CA SER A 600 11.74 -29.46 -32.96
C SER A 600 12.26 -30.59 -33.86
N GLN A 601 11.40 -31.24 -34.64
CA GLN A 601 11.80 -32.32 -35.58
C GLN A 601 12.21 -31.80 -36.97
N CYS A 602 12.04 -30.51 -37.26
CA CYS A 602 12.44 -29.90 -38.53
C CYS A 602 13.77 -29.14 -38.45
N GLU A 603 14.33 -28.94 -37.25
CA GLU A 603 15.66 -28.33 -37.04
C GLU A 603 16.83 -29.32 -37.24
N SER A 604 16.54 -30.61 -37.38
CA SER A 604 17.48 -31.66 -37.84
C SER A 604 17.38 -31.88 -39.35
#